data_AF-A0A5F0D0F6-F1
#
_entry.id   AF-A0A5F0D0F6-F1
#
_cell.length_a   1.000
_cell.length_b   1.000
_cell.length_c   1.000
_cell.angle_alpha   90.00
_cell.angle_beta   90.00
_cell.angle_gamma   90.00
#
_symmetry.space_group_name_H-M   'P 1'
#
loop_
_entity.id
_entity.type
_entity.pdbx_description
1 polymer ?
#
loop_
_entity_poly.entity_id
_entity_poly.type
_entity_poly.pdbx_seq_one_letter_code
_entity_poly.pdbx_strand_id
1 'polypeptide(L)'
;MPNTYTKHLTGSDALAVLLSGLNVAKTHNRPYVSNDNPYSESEFRTMKYRPNYPGIFDSLESARDHLNDYVPWYNTSHKHSGIALFSPQEVHDGSWRRAHFKRDLALQKYHRTHPERFRARPATPAPSGIVGINHRPDKIVKN
;
A
#
# COMPACT_ATOMS: atom_id res chain seq x y z
N MET A 1 35.61 -1.30 35.98
CA MET A 1 35.53 -1.85 34.61
C MET A 1 34.07 -2.15 34.28
N PRO A 2 33.34 -1.30 33.54
CA PRO A 2 32.06 -1.67 32.98
C PRO A 2 32.24 -2.28 31.59
N ASN A 3 31.64 -3.44 31.43
CA ASN A 3 31.68 -4.34 30.30
C ASN A 3 30.99 -3.74 29.06
N THR A 4 31.75 -3.46 28.01
CA THR A 4 31.24 -3.00 26.70
C THR A 4 30.76 -4.20 25.88
N TYR A 5 29.49 -4.59 26.03
CA TYR A 5 28.79 -5.33 24.98
C TYR A 5 28.36 -4.36 23.89
N THR A 6 29.28 -3.97 23.03
CA THR A 6 28.95 -3.35 21.73
C THR A 6 28.35 -4.42 20.85
N LYS A 7 27.00 -4.47 20.81
CA LYS A 7 26.27 -5.10 19.72
C LYS A 7 26.67 -4.37 18.44
N HIS A 8 27.52 -4.98 17.63
CA HIS A 8 27.87 -4.45 16.31
C HIS A 8 26.58 -4.17 15.54
N LEU A 9 26.32 -2.91 15.23
CA LEU A 9 25.28 -2.50 14.30
C LEU A 9 25.68 -3.07 12.93
N THR A 10 25.08 -4.19 12.57
CA THR A 10 25.15 -4.74 11.20
C THR A 10 24.31 -3.83 10.30
N GLY A 11 24.88 -2.71 9.87
CA GLY A 11 24.25 -1.75 8.97
C GLY A 11 25.28 -1.01 8.15
N SER A 12 24.95 -0.62 6.92
CA SER A 12 25.84 0.18 6.08
C SER A 12 25.94 1.61 6.62
N ASP A 13 27.15 2.01 7.04
CA ASP A 13 27.44 3.37 7.54
C ASP A 13 27.20 4.42 6.45
N ALA A 14 27.60 4.14 5.21
CA ALA A 14 27.38 5.03 4.07
C ALA A 14 25.88 5.30 3.84
N LEU A 15 25.04 4.25 3.94
CA LEU A 15 23.59 4.39 3.81
C LEU A 15 23.00 5.17 5.01
N ALA A 16 23.51 4.94 6.22
CA ALA A 16 23.03 5.65 7.42
C ALA A 16 23.32 7.15 7.33
N VAL A 17 24.52 7.54 6.89
CA VAL A 17 24.90 8.94 6.67
C VAL A 17 24.02 9.59 5.60
N LEU A 18 23.79 8.92 4.47
CA LEU A 18 22.93 9.43 3.40
C LEU A 18 21.50 9.68 3.89
N LEU A 19 20.87 8.70 4.55
CA LEU A 19 19.51 8.83 5.05
C LEU A 19 19.39 9.93 6.11
N SER A 20 20.38 10.05 6.99
CA SER A 20 20.43 11.15 7.95
C SER A 20 20.53 12.52 7.27
N GLY A 21 21.35 12.64 6.21
CA GLY A 21 21.46 13.87 5.42
C GLY A 21 20.17 14.24 4.69
N LEU A 22 19.35 13.26 4.32
CA LEU A 22 18.02 13.45 3.71
C LEU A 22 16.89 13.58 4.73
N ASN A 23 17.20 13.59 6.03
CA ASN A 23 16.24 13.63 7.12
C ASN A 23 15.22 12.46 7.08
N VAL A 24 15.65 11.28 6.61
CA VAL A 24 14.85 10.06 6.51
C VAL A 24 15.14 9.16 7.71
N ALA A 25 14.13 8.96 8.55
CA ALA A 25 14.22 8.05 9.68
C ALA A 25 14.26 6.58 9.22
N LYS A 26 15.08 5.76 9.88
CA LYS A 26 15.19 4.32 9.61
C LYS A 26 14.31 3.52 10.57
N THR A 27 13.48 2.66 10.00
CA THR A 27 12.78 1.60 10.74
C THR A 27 13.26 0.24 10.25
N HIS A 28 13.38 -0.74 11.15
CA HIS A 28 13.79 -2.10 10.81
C HIS A 28 12.63 -3.05 11.09
N ASN A 29 12.34 -3.92 10.13
CA ASN A 29 11.39 -5.01 10.32
C ASN A 29 11.95 -6.04 11.28
N ARG A 30 11.07 -6.76 11.96
CA ARG A 30 11.49 -7.89 12.78
C ARG A 30 12.06 -8.99 11.87
N PRO A 31 13.16 -9.65 12.27
CA PRO A 31 13.69 -10.77 11.53
C PRO A 31 12.60 -11.82 11.28
N TYR A 32 12.49 -12.28 10.02
CA TYR A 32 11.56 -13.33 9.59
C TYR A 32 10.06 -13.02 9.74
N VAL A 33 9.67 -11.73 9.77
CA VAL A 33 8.25 -11.33 9.83
C VAL A 33 7.82 -10.58 8.58
N SER A 34 7.22 -11.31 7.62
CA SER A 34 6.72 -10.73 6.36
C SER A 34 5.59 -9.71 6.55
N ASN A 35 4.80 -9.85 7.62
CA ASN A 35 3.71 -8.92 7.94
C ASN A 35 4.17 -7.51 8.33
N ASP A 36 5.48 -7.30 8.53
CA ASP A 36 6.04 -5.96 8.77
C ASP A 36 6.26 -5.17 7.45
N ASN A 37 6.12 -5.80 6.26
CA ASN A 37 6.07 -5.09 4.97
C ASN A 37 4.94 -5.58 4.05
N PRO A 38 3.68 -5.40 4.47
CA PRO A 38 2.53 -5.94 3.75
C PRO A 38 2.30 -5.28 2.38
N TYR A 39 2.75 -4.04 2.21
CA TYR A 39 2.54 -3.27 0.98
C TYR A 39 3.42 -3.78 -0.15
N SER A 40 4.73 -3.95 0.10
CA SER A 40 5.60 -4.52 -0.94
C SER A 40 5.22 -5.96 -1.26
N GLU A 41 4.80 -6.76 -0.27
CA GLU A 41 4.34 -8.13 -0.54
C GLU A 41 3.06 -8.15 -1.40
N SER A 42 2.10 -7.27 -1.12
CA SER A 42 0.91 -7.13 -1.95
C SER A 42 1.26 -6.68 -3.38
N GLU A 43 2.21 -5.77 -3.54
CA GLU A 43 2.69 -5.29 -4.83
C GLU A 43 3.38 -6.42 -5.62
N PHE A 44 4.35 -7.12 -5.04
CA PHE A 44 5.01 -8.26 -5.68
C PHE A 44 4.04 -9.38 -6.03
N ARG A 45 3.04 -9.65 -5.17
CA ARG A 45 1.97 -10.59 -5.48
C ARG A 45 1.18 -10.11 -6.70
N THR A 46 0.78 -8.85 -6.76
CA THR A 46 0.07 -8.31 -7.93
C THR A 46 0.87 -8.49 -9.22
N MET A 47 2.19 -8.28 -9.21
CA MET A 47 3.06 -8.55 -10.35
C MET A 47 3.05 -10.01 -10.78
N LYS A 48 3.37 -10.91 -9.86
CA LYS A 48 3.58 -12.33 -10.19
C LYS A 48 2.33 -13.04 -10.69
N TYR A 49 1.15 -12.58 -10.29
CA TYR A 49 -0.12 -13.22 -10.64
C TYR A 49 -0.76 -12.64 -11.91
N ARG A 50 -0.13 -11.67 -12.58
CA ARG A 50 -0.65 -11.18 -13.86
C ARG A 50 -0.35 -12.16 -15.00
N PRO A 51 -1.24 -12.29 -15.99
CA PRO A 51 -1.01 -13.16 -17.14
C PRO A 51 0.26 -12.84 -17.95
N ASN A 52 0.72 -11.58 -17.90
CA ASN A 52 1.90 -11.12 -18.64
C ASN A 52 3.21 -11.20 -17.83
N TYR A 53 3.19 -11.79 -16.64
CA TYR A 53 4.41 -12.01 -15.87
C TYR A 53 5.18 -13.22 -16.44
N PRO A 54 6.43 -13.06 -16.89
CA PRO A 54 7.15 -14.11 -17.60
C PRO A 54 7.67 -15.23 -16.69
N GLY A 55 7.62 -15.05 -15.36
CA GLY A 55 8.18 -16.00 -14.40
C GLY A 55 9.69 -15.88 -14.26
N ILE A 56 10.40 -16.06 -15.37
CA ILE A 56 11.86 -15.94 -15.52
C ILE A 56 12.14 -14.93 -16.62
N PHE A 57 13.17 -14.10 -16.43
CA PHE A 57 13.62 -13.12 -17.42
C PHE A 57 14.89 -13.61 -18.11
N ASP A 58 14.94 -13.47 -19.44
CA ASP A 58 16.09 -13.90 -20.25
C ASP A 58 17.32 -12.99 -20.08
N SER A 59 17.11 -11.74 -19.61
CA SER A 59 18.18 -10.78 -19.38
C SER A 59 17.80 -9.75 -18.32
N LEU A 60 18.79 -9.01 -17.84
CA LEU A 60 18.54 -7.87 -16.94
C LEU A 60 17.76 -6.75 -17.65
N GLU A 61 17.95 -6.60 -18.96
CA GLU A 61 17.24 -5.60 -19.77
C GLU A 61 15.75 -5.94 -19.86
N SER A 62 15.40 -7.20 -20.15
CA SER A 62 13.99 -7.62 -20.20
C SER A 62 13.30 -7.50 -18.84
N ALA A 63 14.01 -7.74 -17.74
CA ALA A 63 13.50 -7.48 -16.40
C ALA A 63 13.23 -5.99 -16.15
N ARG A 64 14.12 -5.11 -16.61
CA ARG A 64 13.95 -3.65 -16.49
C ARG A 64 12.79 -3.15 -17.33
N ASP A 65 12.66 -3.60 -18.56
CA ASP A 65 11.56 -3.22 -19.45
C ASP A 65 10.22 -3.64 -18.86
N HIS A 66 10.13 -4.87 -18.35
CA HIS A 66 8.93 -5.33 -17.65
C HIS A 66 8.57 -4.44 -16.46
N LEU A 67 9.54 -4.05 -15.64
CA LEU A 67 9.30 -3.14 -14.50
C LEU A 67 8.92 -1.73 -14.94
N ASN A 68 9.54 -1.22 -16.02
CA ASN A 68 9.25 0.09 -16.60
C ASN A 68 7.80 0.17 -17.10
N ASP A 69 7.25 -0.92 -17.60
CA ASP A 69 5.83 -1.00 -17.98
C ASP A 69 4.92 -1.24 -16.76
N TYR A 70 5.36 -2.13 -15.86
CA TYR A 70 4.58 -2.57 -14.71
C TYR A 70 4.30 -1.43 -13.72
N VAL A 71 5.33 -0.67 -13.33
CA VAL A 71 5.25 0.29 -12.22
C VAL A 71 4.30 1.45 -12.53
N PRO A 72 4.35 2.10 -13.71
CA PRO A 72 3.40 3.13 -14.07
C PRO A 72 1.97 2.58 -14.13
N TRP A 73 1.77 1.40 -14.70
CA TRP A 73 0.45 0.76 -14.75
C TRP A 73 -0.09 0.50 -13.34
N TYR A 74 0.73 -0.05 -12.44
CA TYR A 74 0.32 -0.39 -11.07
C TYR A 74 -0.12 0.86 -10.32
N ASN A 75 0.69 1.92 -10.39
CA ASN A 75 0.44 3.14 -9.62
C ASN A 75 -0.69 4.00 -10.18
N THR A 76 -0.86 4.05 -11.50
CA THR A 76 -1.78 5.02 -12.13
C THR A 76 -3.07 4.40 -12.62
N SER A 77 -3.03 3.15 -13.08
CA SER A 77 -4.11 2.54 -13.84
C SER A 77 -4.81 1.42 -13.08
N HIS A 78 -4.06 0.55 -12.40
CA HIS A 78 -4.63 -0.57 -11.66
C HIS A 78 -5.44 -0.07 -10.45
N LYS A 79 -6.65 -0.60 -10.28
CA LYS A 79 -7.55 -0.25 -9.18
C LYS A 79 -7.54 -1.35 -8.13
N HIS A 80 -7.36 -0.96 -6.88
CA HIS A 80 -7.14 -1.90 -5.77
C HIS A 80 -8.34 -1.94 -4.83
N SER A 81 -8.87 -3.13 -4.56
CA SER A 81 -10.00 -3.30 -3.64
C SER A 81 -9.69 -2.83 -2.22
N GLY A 82 -8.45 -3.02 -1.75
CA GLY A 82 -7.99 -2.58 -0.42
C GLY A 82 -8.02 -1.07 -0.21
N ILE A 83 -8.10 -0.28 -1.29
CA ILE A 83 -8.23 1.19 -1.26
C ILE A 83 -9.46 1.62 -2.07
N ALA A 84 -10.59 0.94 -1.85
CA ALA A 84 -11.89 1.31 -2.41
C ALA A 84 -11.93 1.46 -3.95
N LEU A 85 -11.15 0.63 -4.65
CA LEU A 85 -11.02 0.65 -6.12
C LEU A 85 -10.52 1.99 -6.67
N PHE A 86 -9.58 2.61 -5.95
CA PHE A 86 -8.73 3.69 -6.45
C PHE A 86 -7.35 3.15 -6.82
N SER A 87 -6.58 3.91 -7.61
CA SER A 87 -5.16 3.60 -7.86
C SER A 87 -4.28 4.19 -6.74
N PRO A 88 -3.07 3.64 -6.52
CA PRO A 88 -2.15 4.16 -5.52
C PRO A 88 -1.86 5.66 -5.70
N GLN A 89 -1.72 6.11 -6.95
CA GLN A 89 -1.51 7.52 -7.28
C GLN A 89 -2.68 8.40 -6.82
N GLU A 90 -3.92 7.99 -7.08
CA GLU A 90 -5.11 8.76 -6.68
C GLU A 90 -5.23 8.90 -5.16
N VAL A 91 -4.81 7.87 -4.43
CA VAL A 91 -4.75 7.90 -2.97
C VAL A 91 -3.64 8.82 -2.49
N HIS A 92 -2.45 8.70 -3.09
CA HIS A 92 -1.26 9.47 -2.74
C HIS A 92 -1.47 10.98 -2.93
N ASP A 93 -1.96 11.41 -4.08
CA ASP A 93 -2.20 12.84 -4.37
C ASP A 93 -3.57 13.35 -3.87
N GLY A 94 -4.41 12.46 -3.34
CA GLY A 94 -5.71 12.80 -2.79
C GLY A 94 -6.81 13.07 -3.82
N SER A 95 -6.53 12.91 -5.12
CA SER A 95 -7.51 13.09 -6.19
C SER A 95 -8.68 12.09 -6.12
N TRP A 96 -8.50 10.97 -5.39
CA TRP A 96 -9.56 10.01 -5.10
C TRP A 96 -10.82 10.67 -4.51
N ARG A 97 -10.69 11.76 -3.74
CA ARG A 97 -11.84 12.48 -3.15
C ARG A 97 -12.81 13.00 -4.20
N ARG A 98 -12.29 13.52 -5.32
CA ARG A 98 -13.13 14.00 -6.42
C ARG A 98 -13.82 12.85 -7.14
N ALA A 99 -13.13 11.72 -7.33
CA ALA A 99 -13.70 10.53 -7.92
C ALA A 99 -14.74 9.87 -7.00
N HIS A 100 -14.50 9.84 -5.69
CA HIS A 100 -15.43 9.38 -4.66
C HIS A 100 -16.72 10.19 -4.67
N PHE A 101 -16.63 11.53 -4.67
CA PHE A 101 -17.82 12.38 -4.73
C PHE A 101 -18.70 12.08 -5.96
N LYS A 102 -18.08 11.88 -7.13
CA LYS A 102 -18.81 11.48 -8.35
C LYS A 102 -19.49 10.11 -8.19
N ARG A 103 -18.76 9.12 -7.64
CA ARG A 103 -19.29 7.78 -7.37
C ARG A 103 -20.47 7.82 -6.40
N ASP A 104 -20.37 8.61 -5.33
CA ASP A 104 -21.43 8.75 -4.35
C ASP A 104 -22.67 9.38 -4.97
N LEU A 105 -22.52 10.52 -5.66
CA LEU A 105 -23.66 11.15 -6.34
C LEU A 105 -24.39 10.19 -7.29
N ALA A 106 -23.65 9.40 -8.07
CA ALA A 106 -24.24 8.41 -8.97
C ALA A 106 -24.98 7.31 -8.21
N LEU A 107 -24.37 6.74 -7.17
CA LEU A 107 -24.94 5.67 -6.37
C LEU A 107 -26.18 6.13 -5.60
N GLN A 108 -26.13 7.31 -4.97
CA GLN A 108 -27.26 7.90 -4.27
C GLN A 108 -28.39 8.24 -5.25
N LYS A 109 -28.08 8.76 -6.45
CA LYS A 109 -29.09 9.02 -7.48
C LYS A 109 -29.79 7.72 -7.91
N TYR A 110 -29.03 6.67 -8.16
CA TYR A 110 -29.57 5.37 -8.55
C TYR A 110 -30.41 4.72 -7.44
N HIS A 111 -29.98 4.83 -6.19
CA HIS A 111 -30.78 4.38 -5.04
C HIS A 111 -32.12 5.12 -4.94
N ARG A 112 -32.16 6.44 -5.19
CA ARG A 112 -33.43 7.19 -5.18
C ARG A 112 -34.40 6.74 -6.26
N THR A 113 -33.91 6.31 -7.42
CA THR A 113 -34.76 5.85 -8.53
C THR A 113 -35.18 4.38 -8.38
N HIS A 114 -34.38 3.57 -7.67
CA HIS A 114 -34.60 2.13 -7.48
C HIS A 114 -34.37 1.68 -6.04
N PRO A 115 -35.11 2.22 -5.04
CA PRO A 115 -34.91 1.87 -3.64
C PRO A 115 -35.16 0.37 -3.38
N GLU A 116 -36.04 -0.28 -4.14
CA GLU A 116 -36.37 -1.71 -4.04
C GLU A 116 -35.17 -2.64 -4.30
N ARG A 117 -34.12 -2.16 -5.00
CA ARG A 117 -32.89 -2.93 -5.24
C ARG A 117 -31.95 -2.93 -4.04
N PHE A 118 -32.26 -2.19 -2.98
CA PHE A 118 -31.39 -2.01 -1.83
C PHE A 118 -32.14 -2.30 -0.54
N ARG A 119 -31.52 -3.08 0.35
CA ARG A 119 -32.04 -3.31 1.71
C ARG A 119 -32.01 -2.05 2.58
N ALA A 120 -31.04 -1.16 2.32
CA ALA A 120 -30.84 0.10 3.01
C ALA A 120 -30.11 1.08 2.08
N ARG A 121 -30.10 2.36 2.44
CA ARG A 121 -29.35 3.37 1.69
C ARG A 121 -27.87 2.96 1.55
N PRO A 122 -27.32 2.88 0.33
CA PRO A 122 -25.96 2.42 0.12
C PRO A 122 -24.94 3.46 0.60
N ALA A 123 -23.80 2.96 1.07
CA ALA A 123 -22.62 3.77 1.40
C ALA A 123 -21.54 3.58 0.34
N THR A 124 -20.92 4.68 -0.10
CA THR A 124 -19.85 4.64 -1.10
C THR A 124 -18.50 4.41 -0.39
N PRO A 125 -17.78 3.29 -0.65
CA PRO A 125 -16.52 2.99 0.01
C PRO A 125 -15.45 4.07 -0.25
N ALA A 126 -14.61 4.34 0.76
CA ALA A 126 -13.48 5.27 0.69
C ALA A 126 -12.21 4.58 1.23
N PRO A 127 -10.99 5.02 0.84
CA PRO A 127 -9.76 4.55 1.44
C PRO A 127 -9.74 4.81 2.95
N SER A 128 -9.18 3.87 3.71
CA SER A 128 -8.95 4.05 5.15
C SER A 128 -7.91 5.15 5.40
N GLY A 129 -8.14 6.00 6.39
CA GLY A 129 -7.14 6.97 6.86
C GLY A 129 -6.02 6.33 7.68
N ILE A 130 -6.22 5.10 8.14
CA ILE A 130 -5.22 4.31 8.85
C ILE A 130 -4.81 3.14 7.97
N VAL A 131 -3.50 2.94 7.88
CA VAL A 131 -2.86 1.98 6.98
C VAL A 131 -2.06 1.01 7.86
N GLY A 132 -2.47 -0.26 7.92
CA GLY A 132 -1.74 -1.31 8.63
C GLY A 132 -2.35 -2.71 8.47
N ILE A 133 -1.57 -3.74 8.83
CA ILE A 133 -2.05 -5.12 9.01
C ILE A 133 -2.11 -5.41 10.52
N ASN A 134 -3.18 -6.07 10.98
CA ASN A 134 -3.40 -6.42 12.39
C ASN A 134 -3.40 -5.22 13.35
N HIS A 135 -4.25 -4.22 13.12
CA HIS A 135 -4.53 -3.22 14.15
C HIS A 135 -5.06 -3.94 15.41
N ARG A 136 -4.25 -4.02 16.46
CA ARG A 136 -4.76 -4.42 17.77
C ARG A 136 -5.63 -3.26 18.27
N PRO A 137 -6.88 -3.49 18.71
CA PRO A 137 -7.62 -2.45 19.37
C PRO A 137 -6.81 -1.97 20.58
N ASP A 138 -6.79 -0.66 20.82
CA ASP A 138 -6.17 -0.10 22.01
C ASP A 138 -6.70 -0.85 23.24
N LYS A 139 -5.80 -1.27 24.14
CA LYS A 139 -6.22 -1.84 25.42
C LYS A 139 -7.06 -0.77 26.11
N ILE A 140 -8.36 -1.01 26.22
CA ILE A 140 -9.23 -0.21 27.09
C ILE A 140 -8.61 -0.31 28.48
N VAL A 141 -7.98 0.78 28.94
CA VAL A 141 -7.62 0.94 30.35
C VAL A 141 -8.94 1.04 31.09
N LYS A 142 -9.37 -0.05 31.71
CA LYS A 142 -10.46 -0.01 32.68
C LYS A 142 -9.91 0.73 33.90
N ASN A 143 -10.43 1.93 34.15
CA ASN A 143 -10.32 2.59 35.43
C ASN A 143 -11.14 1.85 36.48
#